data_AF-A0A7V0Z215-F1
#
_entry.id   AF-A0A7V0Z215-F1
#
_cell.length_a   1.000
_cell.length_b   1.000
_cell.length_c   1.000
_cell.angle_alpha   90.00
_cell.angle_beta   90.00
_cell.angle_gamma   90.00
#
_symmetry.space_group_name_H-M   'P 1'
#
loop_
_entity.id
_entity.type
_entity.pdbx_description
1 polymer ?
#
loop_
_entity_poly.entity_id
_entity_poly.type
_entity_poly.pdbx_seq_one_letter_code
_entity_poly.pdbx_strand_id
1 'polypeptide(L)'
;MGRTVLPFSKVLEEEFQEWKKFRRALRKEDQLFLDRLFERARLHVQAGVYASRPWPFETILISILLEHEKALVELKEKLRSLEKESESKENHLHSALSEP
;
A
#
# COMPACT_ATOMS: atom_id res chain seq x y z
N MET A 1 32.44 -22.96 3.73
CA MET A 1 31.44 -22.55 4.74
C MET A 1 30.23 -22.01 4.01
N GLY A 2 29.12 -22.76 3.97
CA GLY A 2 27.92 -22.37 3.22
C GLY A 2 27.36 -21.06 3.76
N ARG A 3 27.13 -20.07 2.89
CA ARG A 3 26.51 -18.81 3.28
C ARG A 3 25.09 -19.12 3.77
N THR A 4 24.80 -18.86 5.03
CA THR A 4 23.44 -18.91 5.57
C THR A 4 22.58 -17.97 4.73
N VAL A 5 21.56 -18.50 4.06
CA VAL A 5 20.55 -17.67 3.40
C VAL A 5 19.71 -17.04 4.50
N LEU A 6 19.81 -15.72 4.64
CA LEU A 6 18.99 -14.99 5.61
C LEU A 6 17.51 -15.11 5.23
N PRO A 7 16.60 -15.29 6.20
CA PRO A 7 15.18 -15.18 5.95
C PRO A 7 14.86 -13.81 5.33
N PHE A 8 13.98 -13.78 4.33
CA PHE A 8 13.64 -12.52 3.65
C PHE A 8 13.08 -11.44 4.62
N SER A 9 12.45 -11.86 5.71
CA SER A 9 12.03 -10.94 6.79
C SER A 9 13.20 -10.22 7.48
N LYS A 10 14.36 -10.86 7.60
CA LYS A 10 15.59 -10.24 8.11
C LYS A 10 16.19 -9.29 7.09
N VAL A 11 16.20 -9.69 5.82
CA VAL A 11 16.65 -8.84 4.72
C VAL A 11 15.80 -7.56 4.62
N LEU A 12 14.48 -7.68 4.75
CA LEU A 12 13.55 -6.53 4.84
C LEU A 12 13.89 -5.58 6.00
N GLU A 13 14.23 -6.14 7.16
CA GLU A 13 14.59 -5.34 8.33
C GLU A 13 15.92 -4.63 8.12
N GLU A 14 16.93 -5.31 7.56
CA GLU A 14 18.22 -4.71 7.22
C GLU A 14 18.06 -3.56 6.23
N GLU A 15 17.27 -3.74 5.17
CA GLU A 15 16.92 -2.66 4.24
C GLU A 15 16.27 -1.49 4.99
N PHE A 16 15.29 -1.74 5.86
CA PHE A 16 14.68 -0.67 6.66
C PHE A 16 15.70 0.09 7.53
N GLN A 17 16.69 -0.60 8.09
CA GLN A 17 17.76 0.04 8.85
C GLN A 17 18.60 1.00 7.99
N GLU A 18 18.91 0.63 6.75
CA GLU A 18 19.64 1.49 5.81
C GLU A 18 18.86 2.79 5.51
N TRP A 19 17.53 2.71 5.45
CA TRP A 19 16.66 3.87 5.24
C TRP A 19 16.45 4.75 6.49
N LYS A 20 17.00 4.41 7.67
CA LYS A 20 16.83 5.21 8.89
C LYS A 20 17.38 6.64 8.77
N LYS A 21 18.49 6.85 8.05
CA LYS A 21 19.04 8.20 7.84
C LYS A 21 18.09 9.05 7.00
N PHE A 22 17.56 8.50 5.91
CA PHE A 22 16.56 9.15 5.08
C PHE A 22 15.30 9.46 5.88
N ARG A 23 14.77 8.47 6.62
CA ARG A 23 13.61 8.65 7.51
C ARG A 23 13.81 9.82 8.49
N ARG A 24 14.98 9.93 9.13
CA ARG A 24 15.26 11.03 10.07
C ARG A 24 15.29 12.41 9.42
N ALA A 25 15.58 12.50 8.13
CA ALA A 25 15.57 13.76 7.39
C ALA A 25 14.15 14.19 6.97
N LEU A 26 13.18 13.28 6.99
CA LEU A 26 11.78 13.57 6.66
C LEU A 26 11.07 14.31 7.80
N ARG A 27 10.01 15.07 7.45
CA ARG A 27 9.07 15.62 8.42
C ARG A 27 8.39 14.50 9.20
N LYS A 28 7.91 14.78 10.42
CA LYS A 28 7.26 13.77 11.26
C LYS A 28 6.06 13.10 10.57
N GLU A 29 5.29 13.85 9.79
CA GLU A 29 4.18 13.33 8.98
C GLU A 29 4.66 12.33 7.92
N ASP A 30 5.71 12.68 7.17
CA ASP A 30 6.31 11.85 6.12
C ASP A 30 6.98 10.58 6.67
N GLN A 31 7.53 10.65 7.89
CA GLN A 31 8.08 9.47 8.57
C GLN A 31 7.03 8.37 8.75
N LEU A 32 5.81 8.74 9.13
CA LEU A 32 4.71 7.79 9.31
C LEU A 32 4.27 7.17 7.99
N PHE A 33 4.34 7.92 6.89
CA PHE A 33 4.08 7.38 5.56
C PHE A 33 5.15 6.38 5.16
N LEU A 34 6.44 6.72 5.34
CA LEU A 34 7.55 5.80 5.04
C LEU A 34 7.43 4.50 5.83
N ASP A 35 7.16 4.57 7.13
CA ASP A 35 6.98 3.38 7.97
C ASP A 35 5.85 2.48 7.43
N ARG A 36 4.73 3.09 7.03
CA ARG A 36 3.59 2.38 6.43
C ARG A 36 3.95 1.69 5.11
N LEU A 37 4.84 2.26 4.31
CA LEU A 37 5.33 1.61 3.09
C LEU A 37 6.07 0.31 3.42
N PHE A 38 6.97 0.34 4.41
CA PHE A 38 7.68 -0.87 4.82
C PHE A 38 6.75 -1.92 5.47
N GLU A 39 5.72 -1.51 6.22
CA GLU A 39 4.70 -2.44 6.70
C GLU A 39 3.92 -3.10 5.55
N ARG A 40 3.57 -2.34 4.50
CA ARG A 40 2.95 -2.91 3.28
C ARG A 40 3.85 -3.95 2.62
N ALA A 41 5.16 -3.69 2.54
CA ALA A 41 6.11 -4.65 1.99
C ALA A 41 6.19 -5.96 2.78
N ARG A 42 6.04 -5.90 4.12
CA ARG A 42 6.07 -7.09 4.99
C ARG A 42 4.91 -8.06 4.73
N LEU A 43 3.80 -7.61 4.15
CA LEU A 43 2.68 -8.48 3.74
C LEU A 43 3.09 -9.49 2.65
N HIS A 44 4.18 -9.22 1.93
CA HIS A 44 4.63 -9.98 0.78
C HIS A 44 5.93 -10.77 1.03
N VAL A 45 6.27 -11.05 2.29
CA VAL A 45 7.48 -11.81 2.65
C VAL A 45 7.59 -13.13 1.88
N GLN A 46 6.49 -13.88 1.76
CA GLN A 46 6.49 -15.16 1.05
C GLN A 46 6.76 -14.99 -0.46
N ALA A 47 6.16 -13.98 -1.08
CA ALA A 47 6.41 -13.65 -2.47
C ALA A 47 7.87 -13.22 -2.69
N GLY A 48 8.45 -12.50 -1.72
CA GLY A 48 9.86 -12.12 -1.76
C GLY A 48 10.83 -13.28 -1.62
N VAL A 49 10.55 -14.24 -0.72
CA VAL A 49 11.30 -15.50 -0.64
C VAL A 49 11.26 -16.23 -1.97
N TYR A 50 10.08 -16.34 -2.58
CA TYR A 50 9.91 -17.04 -3.84
C TYR A 50 10.63 -16.35 -5.01
N ALA A 51 10.55 -15.02 -5.09
CA ALA A 51 11.17 -14.25 -6.15
C ALA A 51 12.70 -14.36 -6.16
N SER A 52 13.32 -14.61 -5.00
CA SER A 52 14.76 -14.86 -4.83
C SER A 52 15.65 -13.88 -5.63
N ARG A 53 15.24 -12.60 -5.66
CA ARG A 53 15.92 -11.56 -6.44
C ARG A 53 17.28 -11.23 -5.82
N PRO A 54 18.32 -10.98 -6.63
CA PRO A 54 19.62 -10.54 -6.12
C PRO A 54 19.57 -9.20 -5.38
N TRP A 55 18.60 -8.35 -5.71
CA TRP A 55 18.40 -7.04 -5.10
C TRP A 55 17.08 -7.00 -4.32
N PRO A 56 17.10 -7.23 -3.00
CA PRO A 56 15.89 -7.34 -2.18
C PRO A 56 14.99 -6.12 -2.26
N PHE A 57 15.59 -4.93 -2.36
CA PHE A 57 14.87 -3.67 -2.46
C PHE A 57 13.93 -3.60 -3.68
N GLU A 58 14.24 -4.25 -4.81
CA GLU A 58 13.31 -4.32 -5.95
C GLU A 58 12.00 -5.01 -5.55
N THR A 59 12.10 -6.14 -4.85
CA THR A 59 10.94 -6.89 -4.34
C THR A 59 10.16 -6.06 -3.33
N ILE A 60 10.84 -5.31 -2.46
CA ILE A 60 10.20 -4.39 -1.50
C ILE A 60 9.37 -3.35 -2.25
N LEU A 61 9.95 -2.70 -3.26
CA LEU A 61 9.26 -1.69 -4.06
C LEU A 61 8.05 -2.25 -4.80
N ILE A 62 8.18 -3.43 -5.44
CA ILE A 62 7.05 -4.08 -6.11
C ILE A 62 5.94 -4.44 -5.12
N SER A 63 6.30 -4.89 -3.92
CA SER A 63 5.34 -5.19 -2.86
C SER A 63 4.57 -3.94 -2.41
N ILE A 64 5.26 -2.80 -2.27
CA ILE A 64 4.65 -1.51 -1.96
C ILE A 64 3.69 -1.07 -3.08
N LEU A 65 4.15 -1.13 -4.33
CA LEU A 65 3.35 -0.74 -5.49
C LEU A 65 2.09 -1.60 -5.62
N LEU A 66 2.19 -2.91 -5.36
CA LEU A 66 1.05 -3.83 -5.38
C LEU A 66 0.01 -3.43 -4.33
N GLU A 67 0.42 -3.10 -3.11
CA GLU A 67 -0.49 -2.65 -2.07
C GLU A 67 -1.11 -1.28 -2.36
N HIS A 68 -0.37 -0.40 -3.05
CA HIS A 68 -0.94 0.86 -3.52
C HIS A 68 -1.95 0.67 -4.64
N GLU A 69 -1.70 -0.23 -5.59
CA GLU A 69 -2.65 -0.54 -6.66
C GLU A 69 -3.96 -1.06 -6.10
N LYS A 70 -3.90 -1.98 -5.11
CA LYS A 70 -5.10 -2.46 -4.39
C LYS A 70 -5.87 -1.31 -3.74
N ALA A 71 -5.16 -0.42 -3.03
CA ALA A 71 -5.79 0.71 -2.37
C ALA A 71 -6.43 1.70 -3.36
N LEU A 72 -5.81 1.90 -4.53
CA LEU A 72 -6.36 2.73 -5.60
C LEU A 72 -7.64 2.12 -6.18
N VAL A 73 -7.67 0.81 -6.41
CA VAL A 73 -8.88 0.10 -6.87
C VAL A 73 -9.99 0.24 -5.84
N GLU A 74 -9.72 -0.05 -4.57
CA GLU A 74 -10.69 0.06 -3.48
C GLU A 74 -11.25 1.49 -3.35
N LEU A 75 -10.39 2.50 -3.44
CA LEU A 75 -10.80 3.90 -3.38
C LEU A 75 -11.69 4.29 -4.57
N LYS A 76 -11.35 3.84 -5.78
CA LYS A 76 -12.16 4.07 -6.98
C LYS A 76 -13.52 3.40 -6.88
N GLU A 77 -13.61 2.20 -6.29
CA GLU A 77 -14.87 1.50 -6.08
C GLU A 77 -15.77 2.24 -5.07
N LYS A 78 -15.19 2.70 -3.96
CA LYS A 78 -15.91 3.51 -2.95
C LYS A 78 -16.41 4.83 -3.52
N LEU A 79 -15.61 5.48 -4.38
CA LEU A 79 -16.02 6.71 -5.05
C LEU A 79 -17.25 6.45 -5.94
N ARG A 80 -17.20 5.40 -6.76
CA ARG A 80 -18.34 5.02 -7.63
C ARG A 80 -19.59 4.65 -6.84
N SER A 81 -19.47 3.99 -5.68
CA SER A 81 -20.64 3.68 -4.86
C SER A 81 -21.28 4.93 -4.27
N LEU A 82 -20.46 5.88 -3.79
CA LEU A 82 -20.94 7.15 -3.26
C LEU A 82 -21.61 8.02 -4.34
N GLU A 83 -21.04 8.06 -5.55
CA GLU A 83 -21.64 8.76 -6.70
C GLU A 83 -23.03 8.20 -7.02
N LYS A 84 -23.17 6.87 -7.11
CA LYS A 84 -24.46 6.20 -7.34
C LYS A 84 -25.48 6.47 -6.23
N GLU A 85 -25.04 6.49 -4.97
CA GLU A 85 -25.92 6.82 -3.85
C GLU A 85 -26.40 8.26 -3.90
N SER A 86 -25.56 9.20 -4.33
CA SER A 86 -25.94 10.60 -4.52
C SER A 86 -26.97 10.75 -5.64
N GLU A 87 -26.73 10.14 -6.80
CA GLU A 87 -27.66 10.16 -7.94
C GLU A 87 -29.02 9.53 -7.59
N SER A 88 -29.02 8.43 -6.84
CA SER A 88 -30.26 7.78 -6.37
C SER A 88 -31.07 8.69 -5.43
N LYS A 89 -30.40 9.41 -4.51
CA LYS A 89 -31.04 10.37 -3.61
C LYS A 89 -31.61 11.57 -4.35
N GLU A 90 -30.88 12.10 -5.34
CA GLU A 90 -31.33 13.20 -6.19
C GLU A 90 -32.56 12.81 -7.03
N ASN A 91 -32.53 11.64 -7.66
CA ASN A 91 -33.66 11.11 -8.42
C ASN A 91 -34.91 10.89 -7.55
N HIS A 92 -34.73 10.42 -6.31
CA HIS A 92 -35.83 10.24 -5.36
C HIS A 92 -36.42 11.57 -4.88
N LEU A 93 -35.59 12.60 -4.64
CA LEU A 93 -36.06 13.95 -4.32
C LEU A 93 -36.82 14.57 -5.49
N HIS A 94 -36.31 14.43 -6.72
CA HIS A 94 -36.96 14.96 -7.91
C HIS A 94 -38.31 14.27 -8.16
N SER A 95 -38.43 12.96 -7.93
CA SER A 95 -39.72 12.27 -8.05
C SER A 95 -40.71 12.73 -6.97
N ALA A 96 -40.26 12.94 -5.73
CA ALA A 96 -41.12 13.36 -4.62
C ALA A 96 -41.64 14.80 -4.74
N LEU A 97 -40.91 15.69 -5.44
CA LEU A 97 -41.32 17.08 -5.68
C LEU A 97 -42.14 17.27 -6.98
N SER A 98 -42.25 16.22 -7.79
CA SER A 98 -42.98 16.26 -9.08
C SER A 98 -44.36 15.61 -9.02
N GLU A 99 -44.78 15.08 -7.86
CA GLU A 99 -46.17 14.62 -7.67
C GLU A 99 -47.08 15.84 -7.39
N PRO A 100 -48.18 16.02 -8.13
CA PRO A 100 -49.12 17.13 -7.97
C PRO A 100 -49.98 17.05 -6.72
#